data_AF-A0A136KVK0-F1
#
_entry.id   AF-A0A136KVK0-F1
#
_cell.length_a   1.000
_cell.length_b   1.000
_cell.length_c   1.000
_cell.angle_alpha   90.00
_cell.angle_beta   90.00
_cell.angle_gamma   90.00
#
_symmetry.space_group_name_H-M   'P 1'
#
loop_
_entity.id
_entity.type
_entity.pdbx_description
1 polymer ?
#
loop_
_entity_poly.entity_id
_entity_poly.type
_entity_poly.pdbx_seq_one_letter_code
_entity_poly.pdbx_strand_id
1 'polypeptide(L)'
;MPFRTWIGGWQPEGDSDVNAPWEWVTGESFTFTNWGPGEPNGGLSENHLDILFNGNWNDEAGWIDNYFLVEYSSAVPEPATAGILGAGFLLAAARRRKRG
;
A
#
# COMPACT_ATOMS: atom_id res chain seq x y z
N MET A 1 -6.50 15.89 18.08
CA MET A 1 -5.56 16.09 16.96
C MET A 1 -6.06 15.25 15.81
N PRO A 2 -6.13 15.74 14.56
CA PRO A 2 -6.42 14.86 13.43
C PRO A 2 -5.31 13.81 13.34
N PHE A 3 -5.69 12.57 13.08
CA PHE A 3 -4.78 11.44 13.04
C PHE A 3 -3.92 11.50 11.78
N ARG A 4 -2.62 11.24 11.91
CA ARG A 4 -1.71 10.99 10.79
C ARG A 4 -1.60 9.49 10.54
N THR A 5 -1.22 9.12 9.32
CA THR A 5 -1.17 7.72 8.89
C THR A 5 0.17 7.41 8.26
N TRP A 6 0.93 6.52 8.87
CA TRP A 6 2.14 5.96 8.29
C TRP A 6 1.82 5.25 6.98
N ILE A 7 2.67 5.51 5.98
CA ILE A 7 2.76 4.73 4.74
C ILE A 7 4.18 4.18 4.60
N GLY A 8 4.37 3.23 3.70
CA GLY A 8 5.61 2.42 3.64
C GLY A 8 6.85 3.14 3.12
N GLY A 9 6.90 4.47 3.11
CA GLY A 9 8.05 5.24 2.61
C GLY A 9 9.09 5.43 3.72
N TRP A 10 10.37 5.27 3.39
CA TRP A 10 11.47 5.47 4.35
C TRP A 10 12.76 5.92 3.65
N GLN A 11 13.69 6.47 4.44
CA GLN A 11 15.07 6.77 4.04
C GLN A 11 16.06 5.96 4.89
N PRO A 12 17.24 5.57 4.34
CA PRO A 12 18.27 4.90 5.11
C PRO A 12 18.75 5.68 6.33
N GLU A 13 18.81 5.01 7.48
CA GLU A 13 19.31 5.62 8.72
C GLU A 13 20.80 6.02 8.57
N GLY A 14 21.11 7.25 8.97
CA GLY A 14 22.47 7.80 8.90
C GLY A 14 22.80 8.52 7.59
N ASP A 15 21.86 8.61 6.65
CA ASP A 15 21.94 9.59 5.57
C ASP A 15 21.47 10.96 6.08
N SER A 16 22.37 11.94 6.10
CA SER A 16 22.08 13.29 6.60
C SER A 16 21.44 14.22 5.57
N ASP A 17 21.25 13.74 4.35
CA ASP A 17 20.74 14.55 3.27
C ASP A 17 19.21 14.48 3.22
N VAL A 18 18.55 15.62 3.34
CA VAL A 18 17.11 15.75 3.05
C VAL A 18 16.76 15.29 1.63
N ASN A 19 17.74 15.27 0.73
CA ASN A 19 17.64 14.78 -0.64
C ASN A 19 18.02 13.29 -0.78
N ALA A 20 18.28 12.58 0.32
CA ALA A 20 18.52 11.14 0.29
C ALA A 20 17.33 10.44 -0.39
N PRO A 21 17.58 9.41 -1.20
CA PRO A 21 16.52 8.74 -1.94
C PRO A 21 15.52 8.09 -0.97
N TRP A 22 14.23 8.26 -1.29
CA TRP A 22 13.14 7.57 -0.61
C TRP A 22 12.90 6.21 -1.25
N GLU A 23 12.60 5.22 -0.41
CA GLU A 23 12.27 3.85 -0.82
C GLU A 23 10.92 3.42 -0.24
N TRP A 24 10.22 2.55 -0.96
CA TRP A 24 9.07 1.84 -0.40
C TRP A 24 9.55 0.56 0.28
N VAL A 25 8.94 0.19 1.41
CA VAL A 25 9.18 -1.11 2.09
C VAL A 25 8.89 -2.33 1.22
N THR A 26 8.15 -2.16 0.12
CA THR A 26 7.85 -3.18 -0.89
C THR A 26 8.98 -3.36 -1.92
N GLY A 27 9.93 -2.42 -1.99
CA GLY A 27 11.03 -2.40 -2.97
C GLY A 27 10.64 -1.91 -4.37
N GLU A 28 9.41 -1.42 -4.56
CA GLU A 28 9.00 -0.83 -5.83
C GLU A 28 9.64 0.56 -6.04
N SER A 29 9.68 1.02 -7.30
CA SER A 29 10.31 2.30 -7.63
C SER A 29 9.56 3.50 -7.04
N PHE A 30 10.27 4.38 -6.34
CA PHE A 30 9.73 5.62 -5.78
C PHE A 30 9.63 6.72 -6.86
N THR A 31 8.58 6.69 -7.68
CA THR A 31 8.44 7.60 -8.84
C THR A 31 7.39 8.70 -8.69
N PHE A 32 6.54 8.62 -7.66
CA PHE A 32 5.49 9.60 -7.40
C PHE A 32 5.69 10.20 -6.02
N THR A 33 5.44 11.51 -5.91
CA THR A 33 5.54 12.25 -4.65
C THR A 33 4.33 13.16 -4.44
N ASN A 34 3.81 13.21 -3.22
CA ASN A 34 2.77 14.16 -2.82
C ASN A 34 3.16 14.99 -1.59
N TRP A 35 4.43 15.42 -1.54
CA TRP A 35 4.97 16.21 -0.44
C TRP A 35 4.10 17.41 -0.05
N GLY A 36 4.04 17.65 1.26
CA GLY A 36 3.53 18.89 1.80
C GLY A 36 4.39 20.08 1.39
N PRO A 37 3.84 21.31 1.43
CA PRO A 37 4.64 22.49 1.19
C PRO A 37 5.82 22.57 2.19
N GLY A 38 7.05 22.47 1.67
CA GLY A 38 8.27 22.51 2.49
C GLY A 38 8.85 21.14 2.84
N GLU A 39 8.17 20.04 2.49
CA GLU A 39 8.62 18.67 2.77
C GLU A 39 9.37 18.03 1.59
N PRO A 40 10.26 17.05 1.85
CA PRO A 40 10.71 16.61 3.19
C PRO A 40 11.62 17.64 3.88
N ASN A 41 11.63 17.70 5.21
CA ASN A 41 12.39 18.71 5.96
C ASN A 41 13.21 18.21 7.16
N GLY A 42 13.01 16.97 7.59
CA GLY A 42 13.47 16.48 8.88
C GLY A 42 14.84 15.82 8.91
N GLY A 43 15.56 15.84 7.79
CA GLY A 43 17.01 15.61 7.71
C GLY A 43 17.45 14.28 8.33
N LEU A 44 18.17 14.33 9.46
CA LEU A 44 18.72 13.14 10.12
C LEU A 44 17.71 12.39 11.02
N SER A 45 16.63 13.04 11.41
CA SER A 45 15.74 12.57 12.49
C SER A 45 14.41 12.00 12.02
N GLU A 46 13.99 12.34 10.80
CA GLU A 46 12.65 12.04 10.31
C GLU A 46 12.74 11.26 9.00
N ASN A 47 12.93 9.95 9.12
CA ASN A 47 13.26 9.09 7.99
C ASN A 47 12.09 8.17 7.57
N HIS A 48 10.86 8.51 7.95
CA HIS A 48 9.66 7.71 7.69
C HIS A 48 8.53 8.58 7.14
N LEU A 49 7.72 8.04 6.24
CA LEU A 49 6.70 8.80 5.51
C LEU A 49 5.32 8.66 6.15
N ASP A 50 4.69 9.78 6.52
CA ASP A 50 3.28 9.82 6.93
C ASP A 50 2.42 10.67 5.99
N ILE A 51 1.11 10.42 6.02
CA ILE A 51 0.08 11.21 5.35
C ILE A 51 -0.55 12.15 6.39
N LEU A 52 -0.51 13.44 6.06
CA LEU A 52 -1.20 14.51 6.76
C LEU A 52 -2.70 14.51 6.44
N PHE A 53 -3.50 15.17 7.28
CA PHE A 53 -4.96 15.22 7.12
C PHE A 53 -5.45 15.77 5.75
N ASN A 54 -4.66 16.62 5.10
CA ASN A 54 -4.94 17.16 3.77
C ASN A 54 -4.52 16.22 2.62
N GLY A 55 -4.00 15.04 2.93
CA GLY A 55 -3.52 14.04 1.96
C GLY A 55 -2.07 14.25 1.52
N ASN A 56 -1.43 15.35 1.91
CA ASN A 56 -0.01 15.57 1.62
C ASN A 56 0.89 14.70 2.49
N TRP A 57 2.11 14.48 2.03
CA TRP A 57 3.10 13.69 2.73
C TRP A 57 4.02 14.55 3.58
N ASN A 58 4.51 13.97 4.65
CA ASN A 58 5.49 14.55 5.55
C ASN A 58 6.45 13.45 5.98
N ASP A 59 7.71 13.80 6.14
CA ASP A 59 8.70 12.95 6.81
C ASP A 59 8.57 13.13 8.33
N GLU A 60 8.65 12.03 9.08
CA GLU A 60 8.42 12.05 10.52
C GLU A 60 9.33 11.03 11.22
N ALA A 61 9.56 11.27 12.50
CA ALA A 61 10.38 10.41 13.32
C ALA A 61 9.72 9.05 13.59
N GLY A 62 10.49 7.96 13.45
CA GLY A 62 9.97 6.59 13.55
C GLY A 62 9.48 6.16 14.95
N TRP A 63 9.68 6.99 15.97
CA TRP A 63 9.22 6.76 17.34
C TRP A 63 7.86 7.41 17.65
N ILE A 64 7.21 8.04 16.66
CA ILE A 64 5.87 8.61 16.84
C ILE A 64 4.79 7.55 16.65
N ASP A 65 3.90 7.46 17.65
CA ASP A 65 2.72 6.59 17.59
C ASP A 65 1.66 7.17 16.63
N ASN A 66 1.52 6.60 15.44
CA ASN A 66 0.46 6.92 14.47
C ASN A 66 -0.29 5.66 14.01
N TYR A 67 -1.43 5.86 13.36
CA TYR A 67 -2.08 4.81 12.56
C TYR A 67 -1.23 4.48 11.34
N PHE A 68 -1.55 3.38 10.66
CA PHE A 68 -0.83 2.97 9.46
C PHE A 68 -1.78 2.41 8.41
N LEU A 69 -1.41 2.57 7.13
CA LEU A 69 -2.07 1.96 5.98
C LEU A 69 -1.18 0.83 5.45
N VAL A 70 -1.74 -0.37 5.29
CA VAL A 70 -1.04 -1.51 4.70
C VAL A 70 -1.67 -1.85 3.37
N GLU A 71 -0.86 -1.89 2.31
CA GLU A 71 -1.23 -2.47 1.03
C GLU A 71 -0.81 -3.94 0.98
N TYR A 72 -1.72 -4.81 0.55
CA TYR A 72 -1.43 -6.21 0.28
C TYR A 72 -1.53 -6.46 -1.22
N SER A 73 -0.45 -6.95 -1.82
CA SER A 73 -0.42 -7.41 -3.21
C SER A 73 -1.11 -8.78 -3.33
N SER A 74 -2.41 -8.89 -3.05
CA SER A 74 -3.07 -10.18 -3.28
C SER A 74 -3.09 -10.44 -4.79
N ALA A 75 -2.36 -11.45 -5.25
CA ALA A 75 -2.89 -12.25 -6.35
C ALA A 75 -4.20 -12.83 -5.79
N VAL A 76 -5.34 -12.26 -6.17
CA VAL A 76 -6.59 -12.98 -6.06
C VAL A 76 -6.37 -14.22 -6.93
N PRO A 77 -6.22 -15.45 -6.37
CA PRO A 77 -6.12 -16.61 -7.24
C PRO A 77 -7.35 -16.59 -8.13
N GLU A 78 -7.16 -16.76 -9.44
CA GLU A 78 -8.21 -16.81 -10.47
C GLU A 78 -9.50 -17.32 -9.84
N PRO A 79 -10.55 -16.47 -9.82
CA PRO A 79 -11.53 -16.58 -8.77
C PRO A 79 -12.18 -17.96 -8.85
N ALA A 80 -12.43 -18.57 -7.70
CA ALA A 80 -13.23 -19.78 -7.59
C ALA A 80 -14.51 -19.74 -8.46
N THR A 81 -14.98 -18.54 -8.85
CA THR A 81 -15.89 -18.23 -9.95
C THR A 81 -15.71 -19.06 -11.22
N ALA A 82 -14.50 -19.23 -11.78
CA ALA A 82 -14.31 -20.06 -12.97
C ALA A 82 -14.70 -21.53 -12.69
N GLY A 83 -14.31 -22.04 -11.51
CA GLY A 83 -14.71 -23.35 -11.03
C GLY A 83 -16.21 -23.47 -10.72
N ILE A 84 -16.81 -22.44 -10.10
CA ILE A 84 -18.24 -22.38 -9.73
C ILE A 84 -19.12 -22.32 -11.00
N LEU A 85 -18.75 -21.50 -11.98
CA LEU A 85 -19.45 -21.42 -13.27
C LEU A 85 -19.35 -22.75 -14.02
N GLY A 86 -18.15 -23.36 -14.07
CA GLY A 86 -17.95 -24.67 -14.67
C GLY A 86 -18.81 -25.76 -14.03
N ALA A 87 -18.82 -25.84 -12.70
CA ALA A 87 -19.66 -26.80 -11.96
C ALA A 87 -21.17 -26.56 -12.20
N GLY A 88 -21.59 -25.29 -12.26
CA GLY A 88 -22.98 -24.92 -12.57
C GLY A 88 -23.43 -25.38 -13.95
N PHE A 89 -22.60 -25.18 -14.99
CA PHE A 89 -22.90 -25.65 -16.34
C PHE A 89 -22.96 -27.18 -16.44
N LEU A 90 -22.04 -27.88 -15.77
CA LEU A 90 -22.03 -29.34 -15.73
C LEU A 90 -23.28 -29.92 -15.05
N LEU A 91 -23.70 -29.34 -13.92
CA LEU A 91 -24.93 -29.76 -13.23
C LEU A 91 -26.18 -29.47 -14.07
N ALA A 92 -26.25 -28.33 -14.75
CA ALA A 92 -27.36 -28.00 -15.64
C ALA A 92 -27.45 -28.96 -16.85
N ALA A 93 -26.31 -29.30 -17.45
CA ALA A 93 -26.23 -30.27 -18.55
C ALA A 93 -26.63 -31.69 -18.10
N ALA A 94 -26.16 -32.12 -16.93
CA ALA A 94 -26.53 -33.42 -16.36
C ALA A 94 -28.03 -33.51 -16.04
N ARG A 95 -28.65 -32.42 -15.56
CA ARG A 95 -30.11 -32.34 -15.34
C ARG A 95 -30.91 -32.41 -16.64
N ARG A 96 -30.40 -31.88 -17.75
CA ARG A 96 -31.04 -31.99 -19.07
C ARG A 96 -31.02 -33.42 -19.63
N ARG A 97 -29.93 -34.17 -19.40
CA ARG A 97 -29.81 -35.56 -19.88
C ARG A 97 -30.71 -36.57 -19.16
N LYS A 98 -31.09 -36.32 -17.91
CA LYS A 98 -31.99 -37.22 -17.14
C LYS A 98 -33.49 -37.03 -17.44
N ARG A 99 -33.85 -36.06 -18.27
CA ARG A 99 -35.24 -35.68 -18.57
C ARG A 99 -35.69 -36.05 -19.99
N GLY A 100 -34.84 -36.71 -20.78
CA GLY A 100 -35.14 -37.23 -22.11
C GLY A 100 -35.11 -38.75 -22.15
#